data_AF-A0A2V6I012-F1
#
_entry.id   AF-A0A2V6I012-F1
#
_cell.length_a   1.000
_cell.length_b   1.000
_cell.length_c   1.000
_cell.angle_alpha   90.00
_cell.angle_beta   90.00
_cell.angle_gamma   90.00
#
_symmetry.space_group_name_H-M   'P 1'
#
loop_
_entity.id
_entity.type
_entity.pdbx_description
1 polymer ?
#
loop_
_entity_poly.entity_id
_entity_poly.type
_entity_poly.pdbx_seq_one_letter_code
_entity_poly.pdbx_strand_id
1 'polypeptide(L)'
;MPKFFIKTYGCQMNERDSEQVAHSLIARGYERAQSEFDADVVLLNTCSVRDMADQKALGKMGMLGRIANERPHAVFGFLGCMAQARGASLLKNLPHVDLVVGTQKFHRVADYV
;
A
#
# COMPACT_ATOMS: atom_id res chain seq x y z
N MET A 1 -9.86 -6.13 -16.24
CA MET A 1 -8.82 -5.10 -16.03
C MET A 1 -8.19 -5.35 -14.67
N PRO A 2 -6.89 -5.09 -14.48
CA PRO A 2 -6.24 -5.27 -13.18
C PRO A 2 -6.87 -4.33 -12.15
N LYS A 3 -6.98 -4.79 -10.90
CA LYS A 3 -7.66 -4.04 -9.84
C LYS A 3 -6.71 -3.61 -8.74
N PHE A 4 -6.96 -2.44 -8.16
CA PHE A 4 -6.17 -1.93 -7.04
C PHE A 4 -7.05 -1.55 -5.84
N PHE A 5 -6.49 -1.70 -4.64
CA PHE A 5 -7.09 -1.31 -3.38
C PHE A 5 -6.09 -0.48 -2.57
N ILE A 6 -6.50 0.72 -2.15
CA ILE A 6 -5.69 1.57 -1.26
C ILE A 6 -6.43 1.75 0.06
N LYS A 7 -5.77 1.41 1.17
CA LYS A 7 -6.26 1.71 2.50
C LYS A 7 -5.42 2.80 3.13
N THR A 8 -6.08 3.89 3.50
CA THR A 8 -5.44 5.02 4.18
C THR A 8 -5.56 4.88 5.71
N TYR A 9 -4.46 5.13 6.41
CA TYR A 9 -4.38 5.26 7.86
C TYR A 9 -3.62 6.55 8.20
N GLY A 10 -4.28 7.59 8.69
CA GLY A 10 -3.57 8.80 9.07
C GLY A 10 -4.42 10.05 9.06
N CYS A 11 -3.95 11.06 8.32
CA CYS A 11 -4.57 12.37 8.21
C CYS A 11 -5.00 12.68 6.77
N GLN A 12 -5.55 13.88 6.57
CA GLN A 12 -5.99 14.38 5.26
C GLN A 12 -4.88 14.41 4.21
N MET A 13 -3.61 14.57 4.63
CA MET A 13 -2.48 14.49 3.70
C MET A 13 -2.35 13.08 3.12
N ASN A 14 -2.48 12.03 3.95
CA ASN A 14 -2.46 10.66 3.46
C ASN A 14 -3.64 10.38 2.51
N GLU A 15 -4.83 10.92 2.77
CA GLU A 15 -5.96 10.76 1.83
C GLU A 15 -5.68 11.40 0.48
N ARG A 16 -5.13 12.63 0.47
CA ARG A 16 -4.71 13.30 -0.76
C ARG A 16 -3.65 12.49 -1.52
N ASP A 17 -2.68 11.95 -0.79
CA ASP A 17 -1.60 11.16 -1.36
C ASP A 17 -2.12 9.84 -1.95
N SER A 18 -3.09 9.19 -1.28
CA SER A 18 -3.79 8.00 -1.78
C SER A 18 -4.56 8.31 -3.06
N GLU A 19 -5.23 9.45 -3.16
CA GLU A 19 -5.93 9.88 -4.38
C GLU A 19 -4.96 10.16 -5.53
N GLN A 20 -3.79 10.75 -5.27
CA GLN A 20 -2.75 10.94 -6.28
C GLN A 20 -2.27 9.60 -6.87
N VAL A 21 -2.01 8.62 -6.00
CA VAL A 21 -1.61 7.28 -6.42
C VAL A 21 -2.73 6.59 -7.18
N ALA A 22 -3.97 6.69 -6.71
CA ALA A 22 -5.14 6.12 -7.37
C ALA A 22 -5.33 6.68 -8.78
N HIS A 23 -5.24 7.99 -8.97
CA HIS A 23 -5.30 8.60 -10.30
C HIS A 23 -4.20 8.07 -11.24
N SER A 24 -3.00 7.87 -10.72
CA SER A 24 -1.88 7.34 -11.51
C SER A 24 -2.12 5.89 -11.95
N LEU A 25 -2.74 5.07 -11.10
CA LEU A 25 -3.11 3.68 -11.42
C LEU A 25 -4.28 3.62 -12.41
N ILE A 26 -5.29 4.47 -12.24
CA ILE A 26 -6.42 4.59 -13.18
C ILE A 26 -5.91 5.01 -14.57
N ALA A 27 -4.96 5.94 -14.65
CA ALA A 27 -4.34 6.34 -15.90
C ALA A 27 -3.59 5.20 -16.62
N ARG A 28 -3.21 4.14 -15.89
CA ARG A 28 -2.64 2.90 -16.43
C ARG A 28 -3.67 1.81 -16.74
N GLY A 29 -4.96 2.10 -16.59
CA GLY A 29 -6.04 1.15 -16.88
C GLY A 29 -6.36 0.20 -15.72
N TYR A 30 -5.95 0.51 -14.49
CA TYR A 30 -6.42 -0.22 -13.32
C TYR A 30 -7.80 0.28 -12.87
N GLU A 31 -8.59 -0.61 -12.29
CA GLU A 31 -9.88 -0.29 -11.67
C GLU A 31 -9.79 -0.37 -10.14
N ARG A 32 -10.58 0.44 -9.42
CA ARG A 32 -10.67 0.31 -7.97
C ARG A 32 -11.41 -0.98 -7.60
N ALA A 33 -10.79 -1.80 -6.76
CA ALA A 33 -11.42 -2.96 -6.14
C ALA A 33 -12.37 -2.52 -5.01
N GLN A 34 -13.41 -3.33 -4.76
CA GLN A 34 -14.28 -3.14 -3.60
C GLN A 34 -13.64 -3.63 -2.30
N SER A 35 -12.70 -4.57 -2.40
CA SER A 35 -11.99 -5.16 -1.27
C SER A 35 -10.55 -5.48 -1.65
N GLU A 36 -9.70 -5.60 -0.63
CA GLU A 36 -8.33 -6.09 -0.76
C GLU A 36 -8.23 -7.53 -1.31
N PHE A 37 -9.30 -8.34 -1.20
CA PHE A 37 -9.33 -9.73 -1.65
C PHE A 37 -9.51 -9.86 -3.18
N ASP A 38 -10.06 -8.81 -3.80
CA ASP A 38 -10.35 -8.74 -5.23
C ASP A 38 -9.32 -7.90 -6.01
N ALA A 39 -8.27 -7.43 -5.33
CA ALA A 39 -7.25 -6.56 -5.90
C ALA A 39 -6.00 -7.35 -6.32
N ASP A 40 -5.41 -6.91 -7.43
CA ASP A 40 -4.10 -7.34 -7.89
C ASP A 40 -2.99 -6.43 -7.32
N VAL A 41 -3.35 -5.26 -6.79
CA VAL A 41 -2.44 -4.33 -6.10
C VAL A 41 -3.09 -3.84 -4.81
N VAL A 42 -2.48 -4.13 -3.66
CA VAL A 42 -2.96 -3.73 -2.33
C VAL A 42 -1.94 -2.81 -1.65
N LEU A 43 -2.32 -1.55 -1.44
CA LEU A 43 -1.44 -0.51 -0.90
C LEU A 43 -1.99 0.03 0.43
N LEU A 44 -1.17 0.01 1.48
CA LEU A 44 -1.51 0.62 2.77
C LEU A 44 -0.74 1.94 2.94
N ASN A 45 -1.44 3.07 2.83
CA ASN A 45 -0.84 4.39 3.01
C ASN A 45 -0.97 4.82 4.47
N THR A 46 0.16 5.00 5.16
CA THR A 46 0.16 5.20 6.61
C THR A 46 1.08 6.32 7.09
N CYS A 47 0.62 7.00 8.14
CA CYS A 47 1.33 8.06 8.83
C CYS A 47 2.31 7.52 9.88
N SER A 48 3.47 8.17 10.06
CA SER A 48 4.47 7.79 11.07
C SER A 48 4.28 8.48 12.42
N VAL A 49 3.46 9.54 12.50
CA VAL A 49 3.34 10.36 13.72
C VAL A 49 2.20 9.91 14.66
N ARG A 50 1.41 8.92 14.23
CA ARG A 50 0.30 8.38 15.03
C ARG A 50 0.52 6.89 15.23
N ASP A 51 0.91 6.48 16.43
CA ASP A 51 1.24 5.08 16.76
C ASP A 51 0.12 4.10 16.38
N MET A 52 -1.15 4.50 16.59
CA MET A 52 -2.30 3.68 16.20
C MET A 52 -2.43 3.47 14.68
N ALA A 53 -2.02 4.44 13.85
CA ALA A 53 -2.08 4.29 12.39
C ALA A 53 -1.05 3.26 11.91
N ASP A 54 0.16 3.33 12.46
CA ASP A 54 1.25 2.41 12.16
C ASP A 54 0.89 0.96 12.57
N GLN A 55 0.45 0.76 13.81
CA GLN A 55 0.03 -0.56 14.31
C GLN A 55 -1.13 -1.16 13.50
N LYS A 56 -2.12 -0.35 13.12
CA LYS A 56 -3.24 -0.82 12.27
C LYS A 56 -2.77 -1.25 10.89
N ALA A 57 -1.87 -0.50 10.27
CA ALA A 57 -1.34 -0.82 8.96
C ALA A 57 -0.50 -2.11 9.00
N LEU A 58 0.37 -2.26 10.01
CA LEU A 58 1.16 -3.48 10.22
C LEU A 58 0.28 -4.70 10.48
N GLY A 59 -0.70 -4.58 11.39
CA GLY A 59 -1.64 -5.66 11.69
C GLY A 59 -2.46 -6.07 10.46
N LYS A 60 -2.92 -5.10 9.66
CA LYS A 60 -3.64 -5.37 8.41
C LYS A 60 -2.76 -6.10 7.40
N MET A 61 -1.53 -5.64 7.18
CA MET A 61 -0.61 -6.31 6.25
C MET A 61 -0.23 -7.71 6.72
N GLY A 62 -0.07 -7.93 8.03
CA GLY A 62 0.14 -9.26 8.59
C GLY A 62 -1.00 -10.23 8.28
N MET A 63 -2.25 -9.78 8.41
CA MET A 63 -3.42 -10.60 8.06
C MET A 63 -3.49 -10.93 6.56
N LEU A 64 -2.97 -10.05 5.70
CA LEU A 64 -2.93 -10.26 4.26
C LEU A 64 -1.91 -11.31 3.81
N GLY A 65 -0.97 -11.73 4.67
CA GLY A 65 0.09 -12.67 4.29
C GLY A 65 -0.43 -14.03 3.78
N ARG A 66 -1.56 -14.52 4.31
CA ARG A 66 -2.18 -15.74 3.80
C ARG A 66 -2.64 -15.57 2.35
N ILE A 67 -3.29 -14.44 2.03
CA ILE A 67 -3.80 -14.15 0.70
C ILE A 67 -2.66 -13.92 -0.28
N ALA A 68 -1.58 -13.26 0.17
CA ALA A 68 -0.38 -13.07 -0.64
C ALA A 68 0.24 -14.41 -1.08
N ASN A 69 0.28 -15.41 -0.18
CA ASN A 69 0.74 -16.75 -0.52
C ASN A 69 -0.20 -17.48 -1.51
N GLU A 70 -1.51 -17.24 -1.42
CA GLU A 70 -2.51 -17.81 -2.34
C GLU A 70 -2.54 -17.08 -3.69
N ARG A 71 -2.08 -15.82 -3.74
CA ARG A 71 -2.08 -14.94 -4.91
C ARG A 71 -0.69 -14.33 -5.16
N PRO A 72 0.29 -15.12 -5.60
CA PRO A 72 1.68 -14.65 -5.78
C PRO A 72 1.87 -13.64 -6.91
N HIS A 73 0.84 -13.40 -7.73
CA HIS A 73 0.82 -12.37 -8.77
C HIS A 73 0.38 -11.00 -8.25
N ALA A 74 -0.24 -10.95 -7.05
CA ALA A 74 -0.73 -9.71 -6.49
C ALA A 74 0.39 -8.98 -5.73
N VAL A 75 0.42 -7.65 -5.87
CA VAL A 75 1.44 -6.79 -5.27
C VAL A 75 0.92 -6.24 -3.94
N PHE A 76 1.71 -6.38 -2.88
CA PHE A 76 1.41 -5.85 -1.55
C PHE A 76 2.43 -4.78 -1.16
N GLY A 77 1.97 -3.59 -0.74
CA GLY A 77 2.88 -2.49 -0.46
C GLY A 77 2.47 -1.52 0.64
N PHE A 78 3.48 -0.86 1.21
CA PHE A 78 3.32 0.26 2.12
C PHE A 78 3.66 1.58 1.44
N LEU A 79 2.85 2.60 1.75
CA LEU A 79 3.01 3.97 1.30
C LEU A 79 3.11 4.92 2.49
N GLY A 80 3.66 6.12 2.28
CA GLY A 80 3.55 7.24 3.23
C GLY A 80 4.72 7.44 4.19
N CYS A 81 4.51 8.28 5.20
CA CYS A 81 5.57 8.68 6.13
C CYS A 81 6.12 7.49 6.92
N MET A 82 5.27 6.51 7.28
CA MET A 82 5.72 5.30 7.96
C MET A 82 6.57 4.43 7.03
N ALA A 83 6.21 4.29 5.76
CA ALA A 83 7.01 3.60 4.77
C ALA A 83 8.41 4.25 4.61
N GLN A 84 8.46 5.59 4.60
CA GLN A 84 9.72 6.35 4.59
C GLN A 84 10.56 6.11 5.85
N ALA A 85 9.92 6.10 7.02
CA ALA A 85 10.62 6.00 8.31
C ALA A 85 11.13 4.57 8.60
N ARG A 86 10.31 3.54 8.33
CA ARG A 86 10.65 2.14 8.61
C ARG A 86 11.44 1.49 7.48
N GLY A 87 11.21 1.88 6.24
CA GLY A 87 11.95 1.45 5.06
C GLY A 87 12.14 -0.07 4.98
N ALA A 88 13.39 -0.51 4.81
CA ALA A 88 13.77 -1.91 4.62
C ALA A 88 13.37 -2.84 5.80
N SER A 89 13.13 -2.31 7.00
CA SER A 89 12.68 -3.14 8.13
C SER A 89 11.30 -3.77 7.89
N LEU A 90 10.45 -3.13 7.07
CA LEU A 90 9.13 -3.67 6.71
C LEU A 90 9.28 -4.95 5.87
N LEU A 91 10.15 -4.92 4.85
CA LEU A 91 10.43 -6.08 3.98
C LEU A 91 11.04 -7.24 4.78
N LYS A 92 11.90 -6.93 5.76
CA LYS A 92 12.50 -7.95 6.63
C LYS A 92 11.47 -8.64 7.52
N ASN A 93 10.50 -7.89 8.05
CA ASN A 93 9.52 -8.40 9.02
C ASN A 93 8.27 -8.99 8.36
N LEU A 94 7.98 -8.59 7.11
CA LEU A 94 6.81 -9.03 6.34
C LEU A 94 7.30 -9.46 4.95
N PRO A 95 7.75 -10.73 4.79
CA PRO A 95 8.39 -11.20 3.55
C PRO A 95 7.50 -11.18 2.31
N HIS A 96 6.17 -11.11 2.51
CA HIS A 96 5.17 -11.03 1.44
C HIS A 96 4.88 -9.59 0.97
N VAL A 97 5.62 -8.60 1.48
CA VAL A 97 5.51 -7.21 1.02
C VAL A 97 6.51 -7.00 -0.11
N ASP A 98 6.01 -6.57 -1.26
CA ASP A 98 6.81 -6.37 -2.47
C ASP A 98 7.33 -4.93 -2.58
N LEU A 99 6.59 -3.97 -2.01
CA LEU A 99 6.82 -2.56 -2.27
C LEU A 99 6.76 -1.70 -0.99
N VAL A 100 7.76 -0.82 -0.81
CA VAL A 100 7.76 0.20 0.24
C VAL A 100 8.14 1.55 -0.37
N VAL A 101 7.19 2.48 -0.39
CA VAL A 101 7.36 3.80 -1.05
C VAL A 101 7.06 4.93 -0.07
N GLY A 102 8.10 5.72 0.21
CA GLY A 102 7.95 6.94 1.00
C GLY A 102 7.31 8.10 0.23
N THR A 103 7.03 9.18 0.95
CA THR A 103 6.25 10.33 0.47
C THR A 103 6.83 11.06 -0.74
N GLN A 104 8.13 10.95 -1.00
CA GLN A 104 8.80 11.63 -2.11
C GLN A 104 8.59 10.95 -3.47
N LYS A 105 8.03 9.74 -3.50
CA LYS A 105 8.02 8.87 -4.69
C LYS A 105 6.62 8.40 -5.13
N PHE A 106 5.54 9.04 -4.65
CA PHE A 106 4.17 8.66 -5.04
C PHE A 106 3.92 8.69 -6.55
N HIS A 107 4.49 9.65 -7.25
CA HIS A 107 4.41 9.77 -8.71
C HIS A 107 4.98 8.56 -9.48
N ARG A 108 5.79 7.72 -8.82
CA ARG A 108 6.37 6.49 -9.42
C ARG A 108 5.69 5.22 -8.94
N VAL A 109 4.72 5.28 -8.03
CA VAL A 109 4.10 4.05 -7.48
C VAL A 109 3.53 3.18 -8.61
N ALA A 110 2.91 3.81 -9.61
CA ALA A 110 2.37 3.09 -10.75
C ALA A 110 3.43 2.40 -11.63
N ASP A 111 4.70 2.82 -11.57
CA ASP A 111 5.85 2.17 -12.25
C ASP A 111 6.32 0.90 -11.56
N TYR A 112 5.97 0.72 -10.29
CA TYR A 112 6.45 -0.38 -9.45
C TYR A 112 5.44 -1.53 -9.32
N VAL A 113 4.26 -1.40 -9.95
CA VAL A 113 3.15 -2.34 -9.84
C VAL A 113 2.65 -2.80 -11.21
#